data_AF-A0A3D3CST8-F1
#
_entry.id   AF-A0A3D3CST8-F1
#
_cell.length_a   1.000
_cell.length_b   1.000
_cell.length_c   1.000
_cell.angle_alpha   90.00
_cell.angle_beta   90.00
_cell.angle_gamma   90.00
#
_symmetry.space_group_name_H-M   'P 1'
#
loop_
_entity.id
_entity.type
_entity.pdbx_description
1 polymer ?
#
loop_
_entity_poly.entity_id
_entity_poly.type
_entity_poly.pdbx_seq_one_letter_code
_entity_poly.pdbx_strand_id
1 'polypeptide(L)'
;SGGLSQSTVNEKSGAKTPMSLIVCSITLGLILVYFTSLLKNLPEVILAVIVLHAVAGLIKIKELKRIRQLNRMEFNIALIAIAGVLVFGILKGVMISVIMSLILLIRRTAHPEVAVLGRIGDTRHYSDTVRHPDNILLPGIVVLRIESSILYFNAENILDKINHHLASRGPGTRLLVLDLTAAPYVDVAGSKMLLNLVQALNQENIRVRIVGALSNVREILRKQGLEEITGHISRSDDIADTVSEFKG
;
A
#
# COMPACT_ATOMS: atom_id res chain seq x y z
N SER A 1 -26.29 -3.86 -25.90
CA SER A 1 -25.19 -3.37 -25.06
C SER A 1 -24.68 -2.05 -25.63
N GLY A 2 -24.76 -0.95 -24.88
CA GLY A 2 -24.25 0.35 -25.33
C GLY A 2 -22.73 0.34 -25.32
N GLY A 3 -22.11 0.39 -26.51
CA GLY A 3 -20.65 0.45 -26.60
C GLY A 3 -20.13 1.78 -26.04
N LEU A 4 -18.97 1.78 -25.37
CA LEU A 4 -18.36 2.99 -24.80
C LEU A 4 -18.32 4.15 -25.81
N SER A 5 -17.98 3.85 -27.07
CA SER A 5 -17.96 4.82 -28.17
C SER A 5 -19.32 5.49 -28.41
N GLN A 6 -20.41 4.72 -28.41
CA GLN A 6 -21.77 5.23 -28.61
C GLN A 6 -22.21 6.09 -27.42
N SER A 7 -21.90 5.68 -26.19
CA SER A 7 -22.22 6.44 -24.98
C SER A 7 -21.50 7.79 -24.96
N THR A 8 -20.19 7.80 -25.27
CA THR A 8 -19.39 9.04 -25.28
C THR A 8 -19.83 10.02 -26.37
N VAL A 9 -20.20 9.53 -27.56
CA VAL A 9 -20.75 10.40 -28.62
C VAL A 9 -22.11 10.97 -28.19
N ASN A 10 -22.96 10.15 -27.57
CA ASN A 10 -24.28 10.56 -27.12
C ASN A 10 -24.19 11.66 -26.04
N GLU A 11 -23.28 11.51 -25.08
CA GLU A 11 -23.00 12.49 -24.04
C GLU A 11 -22.43 13.80 -24.61
N LYS A 12 -21.43 13.71 -25.50
CA LYS A 12 -20.85 14.89 -26.19
C LYS A 12 -21.85 15.64 -27.06
N SER A 13 -22.85 14.93 -27.59
CA SER A 13 -23.92 15.52 -28.39
C SER A 13 -25.05 16.13 -27.55
N GLY A 14 -24.92 16.11 -26.21
CA GLY A 14 -25.86 16.76 -25.29
C GLY A 14 -27.14 15.97 -25.02
N ALA A 15 -27.16 14.65 -25.27
CA ALA A 15 -28.33 13.83 -25.00
C ALA A 15 -28.59 13.71 -23.49
N LYS A 16 -29.79 14.06 -23.06
CA LYS A 16 -30.22 14.05 -21.64
C LYS A 16 -31.26 12.99 -21.31
N THR A 17 -31.82 12.34 -22.32
CA THR A 17 -32.91 11.37 -22.16
C THR A 17 -32.68 10.12 -23.02
N PRO A 18 -33.32 8.99 -22.69
CA PRO A 18 -33.28 7.78 -23.52
C PRO A 18 -33.86 7.95 -24.94
N MET A 19 -34.53 9.07 -25.24
CA MET A 19 -35.06 9.36 -26.58
C MET A 19 -33.97 9.33 -27.66
N SER A 20 -32.72 9.66 -27.31
CA SER A 20 -31.60 9.55 -28.26
C SER A 20 -31.39 8.11 -28.76
N LEU A 21 -31.57 7.10 -27.89
CA LEU A 21 -31.48 5.69 -28.28
C LEU A 21 -32.60 5.29 -29.24
N ILE A 22 -33.81 5.81 -29.04
CA ILE A 22 -34.96 5.55 -29.91
C ILE A 22 -34.71 6.16 -31.29
N VAL A 23 -34.30 7.44 -31.36
CA VAL A 23 -33.97 8.12 -32.62
C VAL A 23 -32.84 7.40 -33.35
N CYS A 24 -31.79 6.99 -32.63
CA CYS A 24 -30.67 6.22 -33.17
C CYS A 24 -31.15 4.87 -33.74
N SER A 25 -32.01 4.15 -33.04
CA SER A 25 -32.52 2.84 -33.47
C SER A 25 -33.42 2.96 -34.71
N ILE A 26 -34.29 3.97 -34.78
CA ILE A 26 -35.12 4.25 -35.95
C ILE A 26 -34.25 4.61 -37.15
N THR A 27 -33.27 5.49 -36.95
CA THR A 27 -32.33 5.92 -38.01
C THR A 27 -31.54 4.74 -38.55
N LEU A 28 -31.04 3.87 -37.65
CA LEU A 28 -30.35 2.64 -38.04
C LEU A 28 -31.28 1.70 -38.83
N GLY A 29 -32.54 1.55 -38.42
CA GLY A 29 -33.54 0.78 -39.15
C GLY A 29 -33.78 1.30 -40.57
N LEU A 30 -33.90 2.62 -40.75
CA LEU A 30 -34.03 3.25 -42.07
C LEU A 30 -32.80 3.01 -42.94
N ILE A 31 -31.59 3.14 -42.38
CA ILE A 31 -30.35 2.84 -43.10
C ILE A 31 -30.33 1.39 -43.57
N LEU A 32 -30.73 0.44 -42.73
CA LEU A 32 -30.75 -0.98 -43.07
C LEU A 32 -31.77 -1.32 -44.17
N VAL A 33 -32.96 -0.69 -44.18
CA VAL A 33 -33.99 -0.96 -45.20
C VAL A 33 -33.65 -0.31 -46.54
N TYR A 34 -33.19 0.95 -46.53
CA TYR A 34 -33.08 1.74 -47.76
C TYR A 34 -31.65 1.91 -48.28
N PHE A 35 -30.63 1.85 -47.41
CA PHE A 35 -29.24 2.23 -47.76
C PHE A 35 -28.25 1.05 -47.74
N THR A 36 -28.69 -0.18 -47.42
CA THR A 36 -27.82 -1.36 -47.40
C THR A 36 -27.11 -1.61 -48.73
N SER A 37 -27.77 -1.35 -49.87
CA SER A 37 -27.16 -1.53 -51.20
C SER A 37 -25.92 -0.63 -51.41
N LEU A 38 -25.96 0.60 -50.89
CA LEU A 38 -24.84 1.55 -50.97
C LEU A 38 -23.68 1.12 -50.05
N LEU A 39 -23.99 0.51 -48.91
CA LEU A 39 -23.00 0.08 -47.92
C LEU A 39 -22.35 -1.28 -48.24
N LYS A 40 -22.95 -2.07 -49.15
CA LYS A 40 -22.51 -3.44 -49.46
C LYS A 40 -21.05 -3.52 -49.93
N ASN A 41 -20.59 -2.51 -50.68
CA ASN A 41 -19.24 -2.50 -51.26
C ASN A 41 -18.23 -1.70 -50.44
N LEU A 42 -18.51 -1.44 -49.15
CA LEU A 42 -17.55 -0.74 -48.31
C LEU A 42 -16.28 -1.58 -48.13
N PRO A 43 -15.09 -1.05 -48.47
CA PRO A 43 -13.84 -1.74 -48.20
C PRO A 43 -13.62 -1.96 -46.70
N GLU A 44 -13.09 -3.13 -46.33
CA GLU A 44 -12.76 -3.48 -44.93
C GLU A 44 -11.83 -2.45 -44.28
N VAL A 45 -10.98 -1.80 -45.08
CA VAL A 45 -10.07 -0.74 -44.65
C VAL A 45 -10.83 0.44 -44.02
N ILE A 46 -11.98 0.82 -44.57
CA ILE A 46 -12.79 1.93 -44.03
C ILE A 46 -13.33 1.55 -42.64
N LEU A 47 -13.82 0.31 -42.48
CA LEU A 47 -14.31 -0.20 -41.20
C LEU A 47 -13.19 -0.25 -40.16
N ALA A 48 -12.00 -0.73 -40.54
CA ALA A 48 -10.83 -0.77 -39.66
C ALA A 48 -10.43 0.63 -39.17
N VAL A 49 -10.41 1.62 -40.05
CA VAL A 49 -10.08 3.02 -39.69
C VAL A 49 -11.11 3.59 -38.71
N ILE A 50 -12.41 3.34 -38.92
CA ILE A 50 -13.46 3.80 -38.00
C ILE A 50 -13.27 3.19 -36.60
N VAL A 51 -12.98 1.89 -36.53
CA VAL A 51 -12.73 1.20 -35.24
C VAL A 51 -11.47 1.73 -34.57
N LEU A 52 -10.37 1.87 -35.29
CA LEU A 52 -9.12 2.42 -34.75
C LEU A 52 -9.29 3.85 -34.25
N HIS A 53 -10.01 4.69 -34.99
CA HIS A 53 -10.31 6.06 -34.58
C HIS A 53 -11.14 6.09 -33.28
N ALA A 54 -12.16 5.22 -33.18
CA ALA A 54 -12.98 5.12 -31.97
C ALA A 54 -12.19 4.67 -30.73
N VAL A 55 -11.23 3.77 -30.90
CA VAL A 55 -10.42 3.22 -29.79
C VAL A 55 -9.20 4.09 -29.47
N ALA A 56 -8.71 4.92 -30.40
CA ALA A 56 -7.52 5.75 -30.22
C ALA A 56 -7.58 6.62 -28.95
N GLY A 57 -8.76 7.17 -28.63
CA GLY A 57 -8.97 7.98 -27.43
C GLY A 57 -8.94 7.18 -26.11
N LEU A 58 -9.07 5.86 -26.16
CA LEU A 58 -8.99 4.97 -24.99
C LEU A 58 -7.54 4.65 -24.61
N ILE A 59 -6.60 4.79 -25.55
CA ILE A 59 -5.18 4.47 -25.32
C ILE A 59 -4.49 5.65 -24.61
N LYS A 60 -4.37 5.56 -23.29
CA LYS A 60 -3.77 6.60 -22.44
C LYS A 60 -2.26 6.42 -22.27
N ILE A 61 -1.48 6.62 -23.33
CA ILE A 61 -0.01 6.46 -23.31
C ILE A 61 0.67 7.39 -22.28
N LYS A 62 0.16 8.62 -22.12
CA LYS A 62 0.71 9.59 -21.16
C LYS A 62 0.60 9.10 -19.71
N GLU A 63 -0.52 8.47 -19.35
CA GLU A 63 -0.71 7.90 -18.02
C GLU A 63 0.25 6.75 -17.77
N LEU A 64 0.47 5.88 -18.76
CA LEU A 64 1.43 4.78 -18.62
C LEU A 64 2.87 5.30 -18.40
N LYS A 65 3.26 6.39 -19.07
CA LYS A 65 4.55 7.06 -18.83
C LYS A 65 4.62 7.68 -17.42
N ARG A 66 3.53 8.30 -16.96
CA ARG A 66 3.44 8.87 -15.61
C ARG A 66 3.59 7.81 -14.52
N ILE A 67 2.91 6.66 -14.66
CA ILE A 67 3.05 5.53 -13.73
C ILE A 67 4.50 5.07 -13.67
N ARG A 68 5.18 4.95 -14.83
CA ARG A 68 6.60 4.57 -14.87
C ARG A 68 7.51 5.52 -14.10
N GLN A 69 7.23 6.82 -14.12
CA GLN A 69 8.00 7.83 -13.40
C GLN A 69 7.75 7.79 -11.89
N LEU A 70 6.52 7.45 -11.48
CA LEU A 70 6.13 7.39 -10.07
C LEU A 70 6.52 6.08 -9.40
N ASN A 71 6.22 4.94 -10.04
CA ASN A 71 6.46 3.62 -9.50
C ASN A 71 6.72 2.60 -10.62
N ARG A 72 7.98 2.16 -10.75
CA ARG A 72 8.38 1.15 -11.74
C ARG A 72 7.68 -0.20 -11.55
N MET A 73 7.35 -0.54 -10.30
CA MET A 73 6.68 -1.81 -10.00
C MET A 73 5.25 -1.82 -10.52
N GLU A 74 4.50 -0.74 -10.29
CA GLU A 74 3.13 -0.59 -10.82
C GLU A 74 3.11 -0.52 -12.35
N PHE A 75 4.12 0.10 -12.96
CA PHE A 75 4.27 0.08 -14.42
C PHE A 75 4.45 -1.35 -14.96
N ASN A 76 5.26 -2.18 -14.28
CA ASN A 76 5.42 -3.58 -14.68
C ASN A 76 4.11 -4.37 -14.57
N ILE A 77 3.30 -4.13 -13.52
CA ILE A 77 1.97 -4.75 -13.41
C ILE A 77 1.08 -4.32 -14.57
N ALA A 78 1.07 -3.03 -14.92
CA ALA A 78 0.29 -2.53 -16.03
C ALA A 78 0.70 -3.18 -17.37
N LEU A 79 2.00 -3.40 -17.60
CA LEU A 79 2.48 -4.13 -18.76
C LEU A 79 2.06 -5.60 -18.75
N ILE A 80 2.13 -6.28 -17.60
CA ILE A 80 1.66 -7.66 -17.45
C ILE A 80 0.16 -7.75 -17.73
N ALA A 81 -0.64 -6.77 -17.28
CA ALA A 81 -2.07 -6.72 -17.55
C ALA A 81 -2.36 -6.56 -19.06
N ILE A 82 -1.65 -5.64 -19.73
CA ILE A 82 -1.77 -5.43 -21.18
C ILE A 82 -1.38 -6.70 -21.94
N ALA A 83 -0.22 -7.26 -21.63
CA ALA A 83 0.26 -8.49 -22.26
C ALA A 83 -0.70 -9.66 -22.00
N GLY A 84 -1.22 -9.77 -20.77
CA GLY A 84 -2.17 -10.80 -20.38
C GLY A 84 -3.46 -10.75 -21.21
N VAL A 85 -4.01 -9.54 -21.42
CA VAL A 85 -5.21 -9.36 -22.25
C VAL A 85 -4.92 -9.66 -23.73
N LEU A 86 -3.76 -9.25 -24.24
CA LEU A 86 -3.37 -9.48 -25.64
C LEU A 86 -3.13 -10.96 -25.95
N VAL A 87 -2.53 -11.72 -25.03
CA VAL A 87 -2.16 -13.12 -25.25
C VAL A 87 -3.30 -14.08 -24.87
N PHE A 88 -3.98 -13.84 -23.75
CA PHE A 88 -4.96 -14.78 -23.20
C PHE A 88 -6.42 -14.34 -23.36
N GLY A 89 -6.65 -13.17 -23.96
CA GLY A 89 -7.97 -12.55 -24.10
C GLY A 89 -8.41 -11.79 -22.85
N ILE A 90 -9.51 -11.04 -22.98
CA ILE A 90 -9.97 -10.08 -21.97
C ILE A 90 -10.20 -10.74 -20.60
N LEU A 91 -11.01 -11.81 -20.54
CA LEU A 91 -11.39 -12.43 -19.28
C LEU A 91 -10.17 -12.96 -18.51
N LYS A 92 -9.32 -13.76 -19.17
CA LYS A 92 -8.12 -14.35 -18.54
C LYS A 92 -7.08 -13.28 -18.21
N GLY A 93 -6.86 -12.32 -19.10
CA GLY A 93 -5.91 -11.23 -18.89
C GLY A 93 -6.26 -10.37 -17.68
N VAL A 94 -7.55 -10.04 -17.51
CA VAL A 94 -8.02 -9.31 -16.32
C VAL A 94 -7.81 -10.14 -15.06
N MET A 95 -8.16 -11.42 -15.05
CA MET A 95 -7.95 -12.30 -13.88
C MET A 95 -6.47 -12.36 -13.46
N ILE A 96 -5.56 -12.53 -14.42
CA ILE A 96 -4.11 -12.53 -14.16
C ILE A 96 -3.67 -11.19 -13.54
N SER A 97 -4.15 -10.07 -14.08
CA SER A 97 -3.79 -8.73 -13.57
C SER A 97 -4.26 -8.50 -12.13
N VAL A 98 -5.47 -8.95 -11.78
CA VAL A 98 -6.03 -8.83 -10.44
C VAL A 98 -5.24 -9.67 -9.44
N ILE A 99 -4.94 -10.93 -9.79
CA ILE A 99 -4.13 -11.81 -8.94
C ILE A 99 -2.74 -11.22 -8.72
N MET A 100 -2.09 -10.72 -9.77
CA MET A 100 -0.77 -10.09 -9.67
C MET A 100 -0.81 -8.84 -8.77
N SER A 101 -1.84 -8.01 -8.90
CA SER A 101 -2.03 -6.85 -8.04
C SER A 101 -2.22 -7.24 -6.58
N LEU A 102 -2.98 -8.32 -6.31
CA LEU A 102 -3.20 -8.81 -4.94
C LEU A 102 -1.90 -9.37 -4.34
N ILE A 103 -1.15 -10.18 -5.09
CA ILE A 103 0.16 -10.68 -4.65
C ILE A 103 1.09 -9.53 -4.31
N LEU A 104 1.12 -8.48 -5.14
CA LEU A 104 1.95 -7.32 -4.90
C LEU A 104 1.55 -6.55 -3.64
N LEU A 105 0.24 -6.39 -3.41
CA LEU A 105 -0.27 -5.78 -2.19
C LEU A 105 0.13 -6.58 -0.95
N ILE A 106 -0.01 -7.91 -1.01
CA ILE A 106 0.38 -8.81 0.09
C ILE A 106 1.88 -8.68 0.34
N ARG A 107 2.73 -8.78 -0.70
CA ARG A 107 4.19 -8.63 -0.54
C ARG A 107 4.56 -7.28 0.06
N ARG A 108 3.94 -6.19 -0.39
CA ARG A 108 4.21 -4.85 0.14
C ARG A 108 3.83 -4.73 1.62
N THR A 109 2.68 -5.29 2.00
CA THR A 109 2.19 -5.24 3.38
C THR A 109 2.95 -6.21 4.29
N ALA A 110 3.44 -7.31 3.73
CA ALA A 110 4.22 -8.32 4.44
C ALA A 110 5.62 -7.82 4.84
N HIS A 111 6.21 -6.89 4.09
CA HIS A 111 7.54 -6.34 4.36
C HIS A 111 7.48 -4.85 4.76
N PRO A 112 6.86 -4.51 5.90
CA PRO A 112 6.75 -3.13 6.34
C PRO A 112 8.11 -2.58 6.78
N GLU A 113 8.25 -1.24 6.83
CA GLU A 113 9.44 -0.62 7.38
C GLU A 113 9.43 -0.56 8.90
N VAL A 114 10.63 -0.74 9.48
CA VAL A 114 10.90 -0.52 10.90
C VAL A 114 11.95 0.58 10.97
N ALA A 115 11.51 1.81 11.18
CA ALA A 115 12.37 2.99 11.10
C ALA A 115 13.20 3.15 12.37
N VAL A 116 14.50 3.36 12.23
CA VAL A 116 15.38 3.76 13.35
C VAL A 116 15.22 5.26 13.56
N LEU A 117 14.76 5.63 14.76
CA LEU A 117 14.56 7.03 15.13
C LEU A 117 15.77 7.58 15.91
N GLY A 118 16.14 8.82 15.61
CA GLY A 118 17.14 9.58 16.34
C GLY A 118 16.55 10.90 16.83
N ARG A 119 17.17 11.49 17.85
CA ARG A 119 16.71 12.76 18.44
C ARG A 119 17.08 13.93 17.54
N ILE A 120 16.15 14.85 17.31
CA ILE A 120 16.38 16.06 16.52
C ILE A 120 17.13 17.08 17.38
N GLY A 121 18.45 17.20 17.21
CA GLY A 121 19.30 18.10 17.99
C GLY A 121 19.10 17.95 19.50
N ASP A 122 18.85 19.08 20.18
CA ASP A 122 18.52 19.14 21.61
C ASP A 122 17.02 19.24 21.92
N THR A 123 16.18 18.93 20.95
CA THR A 123 14.72 18.91 21.14
C THR A 123 14.26 17.60 21.79
N ARG A 124 12.96 17.55 22.10
CA ARG A 124 12.26 16.34 22.57
C ARG A 124 11.71 15.49 21.43
N HIS A 125 11.97 15.84 20.18
CA HIS A 125 11.40 15.16 19.02
C HIS A 125 12.36 14.12 18.44
N TYR A 126 11.77 13.07 17.86
CA TYR A 126 12.49 11.98 17.22
C TYR A 126 11.96 11.77 15.80
N SER A 127 12.87 11.58 14.85
CA SER A 127 12.50 11.28 13.46
C SER A 127 13.46 10.27 12.82
N ASP A 128 13.08 9.79 11.65
CA ASP A 128 13.78 8.76 10.89
C ASP A 128 15.21 9.21 10.52
N THR A 129 16.18 8.36 10.85
CA THR A 129 17.62 8.61 10.61
C THR A 129 18.08 8.34 9.17
N VAL A 130 17.35 7.55 8.40
CA VAL A 130 17.63 7.32 6.97
C VAL A 130 17.30 8.58 6.17
N ARG A 131 16.19 9.26 6.51
CA ARG A 131 15.79 10.53 5.87
C ARG A 131 16.50 11.75 6.44
N HIS A 132 16.86 11.73 7.73
CA HIS A 132 17.54 12.82 8.42
C HIS A 132 18.79 12.28 9.15
N PRO A 133 19.92 12.14 8.44
CA PRO A 133 21.15 11.55 9.00
C PRO A 133 21.79 12.39 10.12
N ASP A 134 21.38 13.65 10.26
CA ASP A 134 21.79 14.59 11.33
C ASP A 134 21.14 14.28 12.69
N ASN A 135 20.13 13.41 12.73
CA ASN A 135 19.51 12.97 13.96
C ASN A 135 20.47 12.20 14.89
N ILE A 136 20.43 12.53 16.17
CA ILE A 136 21.37 12.03 17.16
C ILE A 136 20.88 10.69 17.71
N LEU A 137 21.64 9.63 17.45
CA LEU A 137 21.43 8.32 18.06
C LEU A 137 22.07 8.26 19.44
N LEU A 138 21.27 7.95 20.46
CA LEU A 138 21.75 7.91 21.83
C LEU A 138 22.54 6.61 22.12
N PRO A 139 23.66 6.68 22.87
CA PRO A 139 24.38 5.47 23.30
C PRO A 139 23.52 4.61 24.23
N GLY A 140 23.54 3.29 24.00
CA GLY A 140 22.81 2.31 24.82
C GLY A 140 21.28 2.30 24.66
N ILE A 141 20.72 3.17 23.81
CA ILE A 141 19.29 3.30 23.55
C ILE A 141 19.03 3.14 22.06
N VAL A 142 18.09 2.26 21.71
CA VAL A 142 17.59 2.09 20.35
C VAL A 142 16.11 2.45 20.34
N VAL A 143 15.69 3.32 19.42
CA VAL A 143 14.29 3.69 19.22
C VAL A 143 13.87 3.22 17.84
N LEU A 144 12.90 2.31 17.77
CA LEU A 144 12.38 1.77 16.53
C LEU A 144 10.89 2.10 16.41
N ARG A 145 10.48 2.65 15.25
CA ARG A 145 9.07 2.83 14.90
C ARG A 145 8.64 1.75 13.93
N ILE A 146 7.59 1.02 14.28
CA ILE A 146 6.98 0.04 13.37
C ILE A 146 5.96 0.78 12.49
N GLU A 147 6.24 0.90 11.19
CA GLU A 147 5.42 1.67 10.25
C GLU A 147 4.31 0.82 9.59
N SER A 148 3.67 -0.06 10.37
CA SER A 148 2.54 -0.85 9.92
C SER A 148 1.76 -1.48 11.07
N SER A 149 0.55 -1.96 10.79
CA SER A 149 -0.09 -2.97 11.64
C SER A 149 0.80 -4.21 11.83
N ILE A 150 0.74 -4.82 13.00
CA ILE A 150 1.51 -6.03 13.34
C ILE A 150 0.56 -7.22 13.28
N LEU A 151 0.65 -7.97 12.20
CA LEU A 151 -0.27 -9.05 11.85
C LEU A 151 0.49 -10.36 11.65
N TYR A 152 -0.22 -11.48 11.71
CA TYR A 152 0.35 -12.82 11.55
C TYR A 152 1.30 -12.93 10.34
N PHE A 153 0.92 -12.39 9.18
CA PHE A 153 1.68 -12.54 7.94
C PHE A 153 2.92 -11.62 7.82
N ASN A 154 3.08 -10.63 8.69
CA ASN A 154 4.22 -9.69 8.65
C ASN A 154 5.03 -9.66 9.96
N ALA A 155 4.57 -10.33 11.01
CA ALA A 155 5.22 -10.35 12.31
C ALA A 155 6.67 -10.86 12.25
N GLU A 156 6.94 -11.90 11.46
CA GLU A 156 8.30 -12.44 11.29
C GLU A 156 9.23 -11.42 10.60
N ASN A 157 8.77 -10.79 9.52
CA ASN A 157 9.56 -9.74 8.84
C ASN A 157 9.84 -8.52 9.75
N ILE A 158 8.88 -8.16 10.61
CA ILE A 158 9.06 -7.09 11.61
C ILE A 158 10.13 -7.51 12.63
N LEU A 159 10.04 -8.74 13.15
CA LEU A 159 11.00 -9.30 14.10
C LEU A 159 12.41 -9.33 13.52
N ASP A 160 12.56 -9.81 12.29
CA ASP A 160 13.85 -9.85 11.59
C ASP A 160 14.46 -8.45 11.43
N LYS A 161 13.64 -7.45 11.07
CA LYS A 161 14.11 -6.06 10.98
C LYS A 161 14.52 -5.49 12.34
N ILE A 162 13.75 -5.74 13.39
CA ILE A 162 14.11 -5.31 14.76
C ILE A 162 15.45 -5.92 15.17
N ASN A 163 15.61 -7.23 15.00
CA ASN A 163 16.84 -7.94 15.33
C ASN A 163 18.02 -7.44 14.50
N HIS A 164 17.81 -7.19 13.21
CA HIS A 164 18.84 -6.63 12.33
C HIS A 164 19.30 -5.24 12.80
N HIS A 165 18.38 -4.36 13.19
CA HIS A 165 18.73 -3.03 13.71
C HIS A 165 19.44 -3.09 15.07
N LEU A 166 19.02 -3.98 15.96
CA LEU A 166 19.69 -4.21 17.24
C LEU A 166 21.12 -4.73 17.04
N ALA A 167 21.30 -5.74 16.17
CA ALA A 167 22.61 -6.29 15.84
C ALA A 167 23.53 -5.24 15.20
N SER A 168 22.99 -4.41 14.30
CA SER A 168 23.74 -3.35 13.63
C SER A 168 24.21 -2.24 14.58
N ARG A 169 23.56 -2.06 15.74
CA ARG A 169 23.99 -1.10 16.75
C ARG A 169 25.20 -1.57 17.56
N GLY A 170 25.42 -2.88 17.62
CA GLY A 170 26.51 -3.50 18.37
C GLY A 170 26.18 -3.73 19.86
N PRO A 171 27.14 -4.30 20.61
CA PRO A 171 26.96 -4.61 22.03
C PRO A 171 26.82 -3.34 22.87
N GLY A 172 26.01 -3.40 23.93
CA GLY A 172 25.81 -2.29 24.88
C GLY A 172 24.47 -1.58 24.79
N THR A 173 23.56 -2.02 23.91
CA THR A 173 22.15 -1.65 24.01
C THR A 173 21.59 -2.12 25.34
N ARG A 174 20.89 -1.23 26.05
CA ARG A 174 20.27 -1.48 27.35
C ARG A 174 18.78 -1.15 27.37
N LEU A 175 18.34 -0.30 26.42
CA LEU A 175 16.95 0.08 26.24
C LEU A 175 16.58 -0.01 24.76
N LEU A 176 15.48 -0.71 24.48
CA LEU A 176 14.72 -0.63 23.24
C LEU A 176 13.40 0.09 23.49
N VAL A 177 13.13 1.15 22.75
CA VAL A 177 11.83 1.82 22.71
C VAL A 177 11.14 1.46 21.40
N LEU A 178 9.99 0.79 21.49
CA LEU A 178 9.13 0.48 20.37
C LEU A 178 8.01 1.53 20.25
N ASP A 179 8.10 2.35 19.21
CA ASP A 179 7.09 3.33 18.85
C ASP A 179 6.02 2.69 17.95
N LEU A 180 4.81 2.54 18.50
CA LEU A 180 3.65 1.96 17.84
C LEU A 180 2.66 3.01 17.33
N THR A 181 3.05 4.28 17.25
CA THR A 181 2.19 5.38 16.74
C THR A 181 1.68 5.11 15.32
N ALA A 182 2.46 4.38 14.51
CA ALA A 182 2.12 4.01 13.14
C ALA A 182 1.59 2.56 13.00
N ALA A 183 1.27 1.89 14.12
CA ALA A 183 0.75 0.53 14.17
C ALA A 183 -0.72 0.53 14.64
N PRO A 184 -1.70 0.76 13.74
CA PRO A 184 -3.10 0.94 14.15
C PRO A 184 -3.77 -0.35 14.61
N TYR A 185 -3.23 -1.52 14.25
CA TYR A 185 -3.75 -2.82 14.63
C TYR A 185 -2.63 -3.77 15.00
N VAL A 186 -2.90 -4.63 15.99
CA VAL A 186 -2.07 -5.77 16.37
C VAL A 186 -3.00 -6.95 16.53
N ASP A 187 -2.75 -8.06 15.82
CA ASP A 187 -3.53 -9.29 16.03
C ASP A 187 -2.90 -10.18 17.11
N VAL A 188 -3.53 -11.32 17.41
CA VAL A 188 -3.08 -12.25 18.46
C VAL A 188 -1.68 -12.80 18.16
N ALA A 189 -1.36 -13.08 16.90
CA ALA A 189 -0.04 -13.57 16.53
C ALA A 189 1.03 -12.48 16.66
N GLY A 190 0.72 -11.26 16.23
CA GLY A 190 1.57 -10.09 16.39
C GLY A 190 1.83 -9.73 17.84
N SER A 191 0.81 -9.77 18.71
CA SER A 191 0.99 -9.53 20.15
C SER A 191 1.83 -10.63 20.80
N LYS A 192 1.65 -11.89 20.41
CA LYS A 192 2.46 -13.00 20.89
C LYS A 192 3.93 -12.89 20.44
N MET A 193 4.17 -12.46 19.20
CA MET A 193 5.51 -12.17 18.70
C MET A 193 6.20 -11.08 19.54
N LEU A 194 5.49 -9.96 19.82
CA LEU A 194 6.02 -8.90 20.68
C LEU A 194 6.32 -9.39 22.10
N LEU A 195 5.44 -10.22 22.69
CA LEU A 195 5.68 -10.81 24.01
C LEU A 195 6.98 -11.62 24.04
N ASN A 196 7.17 -12.49 23.04
CA ASN A 196 8.36 -13.34 22.94
C ASN A 196 9.62 -12.49 22.74
N LEU A 197 9.55 -11.45 21.89
CA LEU A 197 10.64 -10.49 21.69
C LEU A 197 11.04 -9.81 23.00
N VAL A 198 10.07 -9.27 23.73
CA VAL A 198 10.30 -8.60 25.03
C VAL A 198 10.95 -9.56 26.02
N GLN A 199 10.46 -10.80 26.10
CA GLN A 199 11.02 -11.81 26.99
C GLN A 199 12.47 -12.17 26.63
N ALA A 200 12.76 -12.37 25.35
CA ALA A 200 14.12 -12.65 24.88
C ALA A 200 15.08 -11.49 25.18
N LEU A 201 14.69 -10.26 24.87
CA LEU A 201 15.53 -9.08 25.12
C LEU A 201 15.77 -8.83 26.62
N ASN A 202 14.76 -9.09 27.47
CA ASN A 202 14.95 -8.99 28.91
C ASN A 202 15.94 -10.04 29.45
N GLN A 203 16.00 -11.24 28.87
CA GLN A 203 17.03 -12.23 29.22
C GLN A 203 18.44 -11.76 28.85
N GLU A 204 18.55 -10.90 27.84
CA GLU A 204 19.79 -10.22 27.44
C GLU A 204 20.04 -8.91 28.21
N ASN A 205 19.26 -8.61 29.25
CA ASN A 205 19.30 -7.36 30.02
C ASN A 205 19.01 -6.09 29.21
N ILE A 206 18.27 -6.22 28.10
CA ILE A 206 17.77 -5.12 27.29
C ILE A 206 16.33 -4.84 27.70
N ARG A 207 16.10 -3.73 28.41
CA ARG A 207 14.76 -3.29 28.78
C ARG A 207 13.99 -2.89 27.53
N VAL A 208 12.72 -3.31 27.43
CA VAL A 208 11.83 -2.89 26.33
C VAL A 208 10.71 -1.99 26.86
N ARG A 209 10.46 -0.88 26.18
CA ARG A 209 9.36 0.05 26.44
C ARG A 209 8.52 0.24 25.18
N ILE A 210 7.20 0.34 25.36
CA ILE A 210 6.25 0.53 24.26
C ILE A 210 5.60 1.90 24.43
N VAL A 211 5.60 2.69 23.36
CA VAL A 211 5.04 4.05 23.35
C VAL A 211 4.11 4.24 22.15
N GLY A 212 3.21 5.21 22.22
CA GLY A 212 2.36 5.59 21.08
C GLY A 212 1.31 4.55 20.64
N ALA A 213 1.11 3.47 21.38
CA ALA A 213 0.13 2.44 21.03
C ALA A 213 -1.30 2.99 21.11
N LEU A 214 -2.11 2.75 20.06
CA LEU A 214 -3.54 3.12 20.05
C LEU A 214 -4.37 2.31 21.05
N SER A 215 -5.57 2.78 21.38
CA SER A 215 -6.41 2.21 22.45
C SER A 215 -6.72 0.72 22.27
N ASN A 216 -7.09 0.30 21.05
CA ASN A 216 -7.33 -1.10 20.71
C ASN A 216 -6.06 -1.96 20.84
N VAL A 217 -4.91 -1.40 20.44
CA VAL A 217 -3.61 -2.08 20.56
C VAL A 217 -3.23 -2.26 22.02
N ARG A 218 -3.33 -1.21 22.85
CA ARG A 218 -3.03 -1.28 24.29
C ARG A 218 -3.87 -2.37 24.97
N GLU A 219 -5.15 -2.48 24.64
CA GLU A 219 -6.02 -3.51 25.21
C GLU A 219 -5.52 -4.93 24.88
N ILE A 220 -5.13 -5.18 23.62
CA ILE A 220 -4.59 -6.47 23.20
C ILE A 220 -3.26 -6.77 23.88
N LEU A 221 -2.35 -5.80 23.95
CA LEU A 221 -1.04 -5.98 24.61
C LEU A 221 -1.19 -6.25 26.11
N ARG A 222 -2.14 -5.59 26.79
CA ARG A 222 -2.50 -5.83 28.19
C ARG A 222 -3.02 -7.24 28.41
N LYS A 223 -4.00 -7.67 27.61
CA LYS A 223 -4.54 -9.04 27.68
C LYS A 223 -3.48 -10.11 27.40
N GLN A 224 -2.48 -9.76 26.60
CA GLN A 224 -1.35 -10.64 26.29
C GLN A 224 -0.28 -10.67 27.42
N GLY A 225 -0.39 -9.80 28.44
CA GLY A 225 0.53 -9.73 29.57
C GLY A 225 1.79 -8.88 29.33
N LEU A 226 1.88 -8.10 28.24
CA LEU A 226 3.08 -7.29 27.98
C LEU A 226 3.27 -6.17 29.02
N GLU A 227 2.19 -5.68 29.61
CA GLU A 227 2.23 -4.57 30.56
C GLU A 227 2.97 -4.95 31.85
N GLU A 228 2.87 -6.21 32.28
CA GLU A 228 3.56 -6.74 33.46
C GLU A 228 5.08 -6.76 33.28
N ILE A 229 5.54 -6.81 32.03
CA ILE A 229 6.95 -6.99 31.67
C ILE A 229 7.59 -5.67 31.21
N THR A 230 6.85 -4.85 30.47
CA THR A 230 7.34 -3.58 29.89
C THR A 230 7.06 -2.37 30.79
N GLY A 231 6.20 -2.54 31.79
CA GLY A 231 5.62 -1.45 32.57
C GLY A 231 4.28 -1.01 31.99
N HIS A 232 3.56 -0.13 32.71
CA HIS A 232 2.25 0.36 32.29
C HIS A 232 2.31 0.96 30.89
N ILE A 233 1.52 0.44 29.94
CA ILE A 233 1.44 0.97 28.58
C ILE A 233 0.33 2.03 28.57
N SER A 234 0.69 3.29 28.77
CA SER A 234 -0.23 4.41 28.86
C SER A 234 -0.47 5.09 27.50
N ARG A 235 -1.49 5.93 27.45
CA ARG A 235 -1.75 6.84 26.33
C ARG A 235 -0.82 8.05 26.31
N SER A 236 -0.18 8.35 27.44
CA SER A 236 0.70 9.52 27.64
C SER A 236 2.17 9.21 27.38
N ASP A 237 2.53 7.94 27.21
CA ASP A 237 3.94 7.56 27.07
C ASP A 237 4.47 8.07 25.74
N ASP A 238 5.48 8.93 25.84
CA ASP A 238 6.23 9.43 24.70
C ASP A 238 7.67 8.89 24.73
N ILE A 239 8.37 9.01 23.59
CA ILE A 239 9.75 8.54 23.46
C ILE A 239 10.68 9.34 24.39
N ALA A 240 10.46 10.64 24.52
CA ALA A 240 11.39 11.55 25.21
C ALA A 240 11.40 11.35 26.73
N ASP A 241 10.23 11.16 27.34
CA ASP A 241 10.04 10.84 28.75
C ASP A 241 10.60 9.47 29.05
N THR A 242 10.30 8.46 28.22
CA THR A 242 10.86 7.11 28.37
C THR A 242 12.40 7.12 28.35
N VAL A 243 13.00 7.90 27.47
CA VAL A 243 14.45 8.07 27.39
C VAL A 243 15.00 8.84 28.60
N SER A 244 14.27 9.84 29.08
CA SER A 244 14.68 10.65 30.24
C SER A 244 14.64 9.84 31.53
N GLU A 245 13.58 9.05 31.75
CA GLU A 245 13.43 8.10 32.87
C GLU A 245 14.55 7.05 32.90
N PHE A 246 15.06 6.64 31.75
CA PHE A 246 16.13 5.65 31.68
C PHE A 246 17.52 6.24 31.96
N LYS A 247 17.71 7.54 31.71
CA LYS A 247 18.98 8.25 31.95
C LYS A 247 19.11 8.81 33.36
N GLY A 248 17.98 9.13 34.01
CA GLY A 248 17.92 9.53 35.42
C GLY A 248 18.11 8.35 36.35
#